data_AF-X0PXL0-F1
#
_entry.id   AF-X0PXL0-F1
#
_cell.length_a   1.000
_cell.length_b   1.000
_cell.length_c   1.000
_cell.angle_alpha   90.00
_cell.angle_beta   90.00
_cell.angle_gamma   90.00
#
_symmetry.space_group_name_H-M   'P 1'
#
loop_
_entity.id
_entity.type
_entity.pdbx_description
1 polymer ?
#
loop_
_entity_poly.entity_id
_entity_poly.type
_entity_poly.pdbx_seq_one_letter_code
_entity_poly.pdbx_strand_id
1 'polypeptide(L)'
;MRGALQFLSRKTGTPALIIERFLDDVAYYLELEDMREKVLSVVERDLRETLPTGGDIVVVGHSLGSIVAYDLLTRLPPSQKVRMLVTAGSPLGFPIVQKNLLGKQPGRKPAVPAKVPTRPAAWLNAYDVLDIVALVHPLAGMFEESVPGQLIDERTHNPTGPHAIEDYLADPDVAVPISRALQE
;
A
#
# COMPACT_ATOMS: atom_id res chain seq x y z
N MET A 1 -2.69 10.38 -23.19
CA MET A 1 -2.17 9.24 -22.41
C MET A 1 -0.85 8.69 -22.96
N ARG A 2 -0.76 8.24 -24.22
CA ARG A 2 0.49 7.69 -24.83
C ARG A 2 1.75 8.55 -24.67
N GLY A 3 1.66 9.88 -24.78
CA GLY A 3 2.81 10.78 -24.60
C GLY A 3 3.36 10.80 -23.17
N ALA A 4 2.48 10.73 -22.17
CA ALA A 4 2.88 10.66 -20.76
C ALA A 4 3.49 9.30 -20.42
N LEU A 5 2.92 8.19 -20.95
CA LEU A 5 3.47 6.84 -20.81
C LEU A 5 4.87 6.71 -21.44
N GLN A 6 5.08 7.28 -22.63
CA GLN A 6 6.40 7.30 -23.27
C GLN A 6 7.40 8.16 -22.50
N PHE A 7 6.95 9.30 -21.96
CA PHE A 7 7.79 10.14 -21.11
C PHE A 7 8.24 9.41 -19.83
N LEU A 8 7.30 8.74 -19.15
CA LEU A 8 7.59 7.93 -17.96
C LEU A 8 8.54 6.79 -18.29
N SER A 9 8.26 6.02 -19.36
CA SER A 9 9.10 4.90 -19.81
C SER A 9 10.55 5.33 -20.09
N ARG A 10 10.75 6.48 -20.75
CA ARG A 10 12.10 7.01 -21.02
C ARG A 10 12.84 7.45 -19.77
N LYS A 11 12.13 7.96 -18.77
CA LYS A 11 12.73 8.45 -17.53
C LYS A 11 13.14 7.32 -16.59
N THR A 12 12.49 6.16 -16.68
CA THR A 12 12.66 5.05 -15.73
C THR A 12 13.35 3.83 -16.30
N GLY A 13 13.46 3.71 -17.62
CA GLY A 13 13.89 2.48 -18.28
C GLY A 13 12.84 1.36 -18.27
N THR A 14 11.66 1.60 -17.67
CA THR A 14 10.56 0.63 -17.64
C THR A 14 9.82 0.64 -18.98
N PRO A 15 9.52 -0.52 -19.59
CA PRO A 15 8.69 -0.58 -20.79
C PRO A 15 7.32 0.07 -20.57
N ALA A 16 6.90 0.95 -21.50
CA ALA A 16 5.61 1.65 -21.42
C ALA A 16 4.39 0.72 -21.26
N LEU A 17 4.46 -0.50 -21.83
CA LEU A 17 3.42 -1.53 -21.69
C LEU A 17 3.24 -1.99 -20.23
N ILE A 18 4.32 -2.06 -19.45
CA ILE A 18 4.27 -2.46 -18.04
C ILE A 18 3.59 -1.35 -17.22
N ILE A 19 3.91 -0.09 -17.53
CA ILE A 19 3.28 1.09 -16.91
C ILE A 19 1.78 1.13 -17.25
N GLU A 20 1.43 0.92 -18.51
CA GLU A 20 0.05 0.90 -18.99
C GLU A 20 -0.75 -0.20 -18.29
N ARG A 21 -0.23 -1.43 -18.26
CA ARG A 21 -0.88 -2.55 -17.58
C ARG A 21 -1.07 -2.32 -16.09
N PHE A 22 -0.09 -1.75 -15.40
CA PHE A 22 -0.22 -1.38 -13.99
C PHE A 22 -1.36 -0.37 -13.77
N LEU A 23 -1.41 0.67 -14.61
CA LEU A 23 -2.47 1.68 -14.53
C LEU A 23 -3.86 1.09 -14.84
N ASP A 24 -3.94 0.15 -15.78
CA ASP A 24 -5.17 -0.58 -16.09
C ASP A 24 -5.63 -1.42 -14.89
N ASP A 25 -4.74 -2.19 -14.26
CA ASP A 25 -5.08 -3.01 -13.09
C ASP A 25 -5.58 -2.14 -11.90
N VAL A 26 -4.93 -0.99 -11.66
CA VAL A 26 -5.38 0.00 -10.65
C VAL A 26 -6.74 0.57 -11.02
N ALA A 27 -6.96 0.95 -12.28
CA ALA A 27 -8.23 1.49 -12.75
C ALA A 27 -9.34 0.45 -12.61
N TYR A 28 -9.11 -0.80 -13.04
CA TYR A 28 -10.09 -1.88 -12.89
C TYR A 28 -10.44 -2.14 -11.43
N TYR A 29 -9.45 -2.19 -10.54
CA TYR A 29 -9.71 -2.40 -9.11
C TYR A 29 -10.50 -1.23 -8.49
N LEU A 30 -10.17 0.02 -8.85
CA LEU A 30 -10.81 1.19 -8.24
C LEU A 30 -12.18 1.52 -8.84
N GLU A 31 -12.41 1.28 -10.12
CA GLU A 31 -13.61 1.72 -10.84
C GLU A 31 -14.65 0.61 -11.04
N LEU A 32 -14.26 -0.66 -11.03
CA LEU A 32 -15.19 -1.79 -11.16
C LEU A 32 -15.40 -2.46 -9.81
N GLU A 33 -16.54 -2.16 -9.17
CA GLU A 33 -16.91 -2.72 -7.86
C GLU A 33 -16.83 -4.25 -7.84
N ASP A 34 -17.35 -4.93 -8.87
CA ASP A 34 -17.28 -6.39 -8.97
C ASP A 34 -15.84 -6.94 -8.99
N MET A 35 -14.89 -6.18 -9.55
CA MET A 35 -13.48 -6.58 -9.56
C MET A 35 -12.85 -6.37 -8.19
N ARG A 36 -13.14 -5.21 -7.56
CA ARG A 36 -12.72 -4.91 -6.19
C ARG A 36 -13.17 -6.00 -5.22
N GLU A 37 -14.46 -6.36 -5.25
CA GLU A 37 -15.04 -7.40 -4.40
C GLU A 37 -14.42 -8.77 -4.65
N LYS A 38 -14.15 -9.13 -5.90
CA LYS A 38 -13.47 -10.40 -6.23
C LYS A 38 -12.06 -10.44 -5.66
N VAL A 39 -11.29 -9.36 -5.78
CA VAL A 39 -9.92 -9.30 -5.24
C VAL A 39 -9.95 -9.36 -3.71
N LEU A 40 -10.78 -8.54 -3.06
CA LEU A 40 -10.88 -8.51 -1.59
C LEU A 40 -11.36 -9.86 -1.03
N SER A 41 -12.36 -10.49 -1.66
CA SER A 41 -12.87 -11.80 -1.21
C SER A 41 -11.86 -12.93 -1.31
N VAL A 42 -10.94 -12.89 -2.30
CA VAL A 42 -9.81 -13.83 -2.36
C VAL A 42 -8.91 -13.66 -1.15
N VAL A 43 -8.48 -12.43 -0.84
CA VAL A 43 -7.58 -12.18 0.30
C VAL A 43 -8.26 -12.49 1.63
N GLU A 44 -9.53 -12.11 1.79
CA GLU A 44 -10.32 -12.41 3.00
C GLU A 44 -10.52 -13.92 3.22
N ARG A 45 -10.74 -14.68 2.13
CA ARG A 45 -10.87 -16.13 2.21
C ARG A 45 -9.54 -16.76 2.64
N ASP A 46 -8.45 -16.40 1.97
CA ASP A 46 -7.13 -16.97 2.25
C ASP A 46 -6.68 -16.64 3.70
N LEU A 47 -6.98 -15.43 4.19
CA LEU A 47 -6.76 -15.06 5.58
C LEU A 47 -7.60 -15.90 6.55
N ARG A 48 -8.89 -16.12 6.26
CA ARG A 48 -9.79 -16.94 7.08
C ARG A 48 -9.37 -18.40 7.13
N GLU A 49 -8.89 -18.94 6.02
CA GLU A 49 -8.40 -20.33 5.95
C GLU A 49 -7.07 -20.49 6.71
N THR A 50 -6.21 -19.48 6.66
CA THR A 50 -4.91 -19.48 7.35
C THR A 50 -5.06 -19.25 8.87
N LEU A 51 -5.96 -18.34 9.26
CA LEU A 51 -6.20 -17.93 10.65
C LEU A 51 -7.70 -18.03 10.99
N PRO A 52 -8.27 -19.25 11.10
CA PRO A 52 -9.71 -19.45 11.24
C PRO A 52 -10.27 -18.90 12.56
N THR A 53 -9.46 -18.81 13.60
CA THR A 53 -9.85 -18.23 14.90
C THR A 53 -9.44 -16.75 15.02
N GLY A 54 -8.95 -16.14 13.94
CA GLY A 54 -8.27 -14.85 13.96
C GLY A 54 -6.84 -14.97 14.47
N GLY A 55 -6.24 -13.83 14.81
CA GLY A 55 -4.86 -13.75 15.24
C GLY A 55 -4.24 -12.39 14.98
N ASP A 56 -2.94 -12.32 15.24
CA ASP A 56 -2.13 -11.14 14.98
C ASP A 56 -1.48 -11.26 13.60
N ILE A 57 -1.53 -10.18 12.81
CA ILE A 57 -0.92 -10.13 11.47
C ILE A 57 -0.11 -8.85 11.28
N VAL A 58 0.95 -8.96 10.49
CA VAL A 58 1.58 -7.82 9.82
C VAL A 58 1.11 -7.84 8.38
N VAL A 59 0.61 -6.71 7.89
CA VAL A 59 0.13 -6.59 6.50
C VAL A 59 1.19 -5.86 5.69
N VAL A 60 1.68 -6.49 4.62
CA VAL A 60 2.63 -5.88 3.67
C VAL A 60 1.94 -5.77 2.31
N GLY A 61 1.74 -4.55 1.84
CA GLY A 61 1.13 -4.25 0.54
C GLY A 61 2.12 -3.57 -0.39
N HIS A 62 2.49 -4.25 -1.49
CA HIS A 62 3.34 -3.68 -2.53
C HIS A 62 2.52 -3.20 -3.73
N SER A 63 2.83 -2.05 -4.31
CA SER A 63 2.20 -1.59 -5.56
C SER A 63 0.67 -1.52 -5.43
N LEU A 64 -0.11 -2.10 -6.37
CA LEU A 64 -1.57 -2.25 -6.26
C LEU A 64 -1.99 -2.95 -4.95
N GLY A 65 -1.19 -3.91 -4.46
CA GLY A 65 -1.42 -4.58 -3.18
C GLY A 65 -1.47 -3.64 -1.97
N SER A 66 -0.86 -2.44 -2.04
CA SER A 66 -1.02 -1.43 -0.99
C SER A 66 -2.42 -0.82 -0.95
N ILE A 67 -3.06 -0.64 -2.11
CA ILE A 67 -4.47 -0.20 -2.20
C ILE A 67 -5.39 -1.31 -1.67
N VAL A 68 -5.16 -2.55 -2.11
CA VAL A 68 -5.91 -3.72 -1.65
C VAL A 68 -5.78 -3.89 -0.14
N ALA A 69 -4.57 -3.76 0.41
CA ALA A 69 -4.32 -3.82 1.85
C ALA A 69 -5.09 -2.72 2.60
N TYR A 70 -5.03 -1.47 2.13
CA TYR A 70 -5.78 -0.37 2.75
C TYR A 70 -7.29 -0.67 2.79
N ASP A 71 -7.87 -1.11 1.67
CA ASP A 71 -9.29 -1.44 1.57
C ASP A 71 -9.66 -2.64 2.46
N LEU A 72 -8.84 -3.70 2.46
CA LEU A 72 -9.02 -4.87 3.32
C LEU A 72 -9.08 -4.50 4.80
N LEU A 73 -8.23 -3.58 5.25
CA LEU A 73 -8.20 -3.11 6.64
C LEU A 73 -9.52 -2.46 7.08
N THR A 74 -10.34 -1.97 6.16
CA THR A 74 -11.68 -1.46 6.48
C THR A 74 -12.70 -2.58 6.76
N ARG A 75 -12.39 -3.81 6.37
CA ARG A 75 -13.30 -4.98 6.41
C ARG A 75 -12.89 -6.05 7.41
N LEU A 76 -11.66 -6.02 7.93
CA LEU A 76 -11.16 -7.06 8.82
C LEU A 76 -12.05 -7.24 10.07
N PRO A 77 -12.37 -8.49 10.46
CA PRO A 77 -13.14 -8.74 11.66
C PRO A 77 -12.36 -8.33 12.93
N PRO A 78 -13.04 -8.06 14.06
CA PRO A 78 -12.37 -7.73 15.33
C PRO A 78 -11.39 -8.80 15.84
N SER A 79 -11.62 -10.08 15.48
CA SER A 79 -10.72 -11.19 15.80
C SER A 79 -9.37 -11.11 15.09
N GLN A 80 -9.27 -10.33 14.01
CA GLN A 80 -8.01 -10.08 13.32
C GLN A 80 -7.39 -8.78 13.82
N LYS A 81 -6.25 -8.90 14.48
CA LYS A 81 -5.49 -7.77 15.00
C LYS A 81 -4.29 -7.49 14.10
N VAL A 82 -4.15 -6.25 13.68
CA VAL A 82 -3.02 -5.83 12.86
C VAL A 82 -1.95 -5.29 13.79
N ARG A 83 -0.73 -5.82 13.69
CA ARG A 83 0.44 -5.36 14.45
C ARG A 83 1.14 -4.20 13.75
N MET A 84 1.13 -4.22 12.41
CA MET A 84 1.75 -3.20 11.57
C MET A 84 1.17 -3.27 10.15
N LEU A 85 1.05 -2.12 9.50
CA LEU A 85 0.88 -2.01 8.05
C LEU A 85 2.21 -1.56 7.43
N VAL A 86 2.66 -2.24 6.39
CA VAL A 86 3.76 -1.80 5.55
C VAL A 86 3.25 -1.63 4.13
N THR A 87 3.51 -0.48 3.55
CA THR A 87 3.28 -0.25 2.12
C THR A 87 4.61 -0.01 1.43
N ALA A 88 4.81 -0.57 0.25
CA ALA A 88 6.04 -0.42 -0.53
C ALA A 88 5.71 -0.10 -1.97
N GLY A 89 6.45 0.81 -2.59
CA GLY A 89 6.20 1.20 -3.98
C GLY A 89 4.75 1.65 -4.20
N SER A 90 4.18 2.41 -3.27
CA SER A 90 2.72 2.56 -3.15
C SER A 90 2.16 3.72 -3.99
N PRO A 91 1.11 3.49 -4.82
CA PRO A 91 0.38 4.56 -5.49
C PRO A 91 -0.62 5.31 -4.60
N LEU A 92 -0.66 5.05 -3.29
CA LEU A 92 -1.62 5.66 -2.36
C LEU A 92 -1.50 7.18 -2.25
N GLY A 93 -0.40 7.78 -2.71
CA GLY A 93 -0.26 9.24 -2.76
C GLY A 93 -1.03 9.89 -3.89
N PHE A 94 -1.39 9.15 -4.95
CA PHE A 94 -2.08 9.72 -6.09
C PHE A 94 -3.51 10.14 -5.73
N PRO A 95 -3.96 11.37 -6.08
CA PRO A 95 -5.31 11.84 -5.78
C PRO A 95 -6.42 10.96 -6.36
N ILE A 96 -6.19 10.36 -7.54
CA ILE A 96 -7.12 9.42 -8.18
C ILE A 96 -7.29 8.13 -7.38
N VAL A 97 -6.25 7.69 -6.67
CA VAL A 97 -6.31 6.54 -5.78
C VAL A 97 -7.04 6.94 -4.51
N GLN A 98 -6.59 8.00 -3.85
CA GLN A 98 -7.16 8.45 -2.57
C GLN A 98 -8.66 8.74 -2.63
N LYS A 99 -9.16 9.30 -3.74
CA LYS A 99 -10.60 9.59 -3.90
C LYS A 99 -11.47 8.33 -3.96
N ASN A 100 -10.89 7.19 -4.36
CA ASN A 100 -11.58 5.93 -4.61
C ASN A 100 -11.32 4.86 -3.52
N LEU A 101 -10.52 5.16 -2.50
CA LEU A 101 -10.28 4.26 -1.38
C LEU A 101 -11.57 4.03 -0.57
N LEU A 102 -11.75 2.82 -0.06
CA LEU A 102 -12.88 2.52 0.83
C LEU A 102 -12.80 3.34 2.11
N GLY A 103 -13.96 3.77 2.61
CA GLY A 103 -14.06 4.62 3.80
C GLY A 103 -13.65 6.08 3.58
N LYS A 104 -13.20 6.47 2.38
CA LYS A 104 -12.89 7.86 2.05
C LYS A 104 -14.14 8.73 2.11
N GLN A 105 -14.11 9.79 2.92
CA GLN A 105 -15.19 10.78 2.96
C GLN A 105 -14.96 11.95 1.98
N PRO A 106 -16.00 12.46 1.30
CA PRO A 106 -15.88 13.63 0.42
C PRO A 106 -15.25 14.84 1.13
N GLY A 107 -14.33 15.53 0.45
CA GLY A 107 -13.69 16.76 0.95
C GLY A 107 -12.66 16.59 2.08
N ARG A 108 -12.43 15.37 2.58
CA ARG A 108 -11.44 15.09 3.64
C ARG A 108 -10.17 14.44 3.10
N LYS A 109 -9.12 14.29 3.91
CA LYS A 109 -8.04 13.36 3.57
C LYS A 109 -8.51 11.93 3.86
N PRO A 110 -7.99 10.88 3.18
CA PRO A 110 -8.19 9.52 3.66
C PRO A 110 -7.63 9.38 5.09
N ALA A 111 -8.27 8.61 5.95
CA ALA A 111 -7.76 8.38 7.30
C ALA A 111 -6.84 7.16 7.33
N VAL A 112 -5.91 7.09 8.28
CA VAL A 112 -5.24 5.83 8.58
C VAL A 112 -6.33 4.80 8.99
N PRO A 113 -6.39 3.59 8.38
CA PRO A 113 -7.44 2.63 8.69
C PRO A 113 -7.48 2.30 10.20
N ALA A 114 -8.67 2.24 10.79
CA ALA A 114 -8.84 2.03 12.23
C ALA A 114 -8.23 0.71 12.76
N LYS A 115 -7.95 -0.25 11.87
CA LYS A 115 -7.25 -1.49 12.20
C LYS A 115 -5.75 -1.32 12.39
N VAL A 116 -5.14 -0.28 11.80
CA VAL A 116 -3.74 0.06 12.06
C VAL A 116 -3.63 0.55 13.51
N PRO A 117 -2.70 0.00 14.31
CA PRO A 117 -2.54 0.41 15.70
C PRO A 117 -2.40 1.92 15.89
N THR A 118 -3.02 2.46 16.93
CA THR A 118 -2.92 3.87 17.31
C THR A 118 -1.64 4.13 18.11
N ARG A 119 -0.49 3.95 17.46
CA ARG A 119 0.84 4.25 18.01
C ARG A 119 1.77 4.73 16.89
N PRO A 120 2.86 5.44 17.22
CA PRO A 120 3.85 5.81 16.22
C PRO A 120 4.42 4.59 15.46
N ALA A 121 4.77 4.81 14.19
CA ALA A 121 5.33 3.83 13.27
C ALA A 121 4.49 2.54 13.10
N ALA A 122 3.17 2.63 13.30
CA ALA A 122 2.25 1.52 13.07
C ALA A 122 1.95 1.28 11.58
N TRP A 123 2.13 2.31 10.76
CA TRP A 123 2.18 2.22 9.31
C TRP A 123 3.52 2.75 8.80
N LEU A 124 4.32 1.90 8.16
CA LEU A 124 5.54 2.29 7.46
C LEU A 124 5.29 2.27 5.95
N ASN A 125 5.54 3.39 5.27
CA ASN A 125 5.51 3.47 3.81
C ASN A 125 6.93 3.58 3.24
N ALA A 126 7.40 2.51 2.60
CA ALA A 126 8.68 2.47 1.90
C ALA A 126 8.54 2.98 0.45
N TYR A 127 9.42 3.87 0.02
CA TYR A 127 9.43 4.39 -1.35
C TYR A 127 10.85 4.61 -1.88
N ASP A 128 11.04 4.32 -3.17
CA ASP A 128 12.20 4.77 -3.93
C ASP A 128 11.79 5.99 -4.78
N VAL A 129 12.63 7.03 -4.81
CA VAL A 129 12.37 8.25 -5.58
C VAL A 129 12.36 8.03 -7.10
N LEU A 130 12.90 6.90 -7.56
CA LEU A 130 12.89 6.47 -8.94
C LEU A 130 11.69 5.58 -9.27
N ASP A 131 10.90 5.19 -8.26
CA ASP A 131 9.68 4.40 -8.43
C ASP A 131 8.52 5.30 -8.89
N ILE A 132 8.12 5.15 -10.15
CA ILE A 132 6.99 5.90 -10.71
C ILE A 132 5.65 5.55 -10.10
N VAL A 133 5.51 4.34 -9.56
CA VAL A 133 4.28 3.92 -8.90
C VAL A 133 4.18 4.62 -7.54
N ALA A 134 5.30 4.91 -6.90
CA ALA A 134 5.37 5.67 -5.65
C ALA A 134 5.65 7.16 -5.84
N LEU A 135 5.58 7.71 -7.06
CA LEU A 135 6.06 9.06 -7.38
C LEU A 135 5.44 10.17 -6.53
N VAL A 136 4.21 9.97 -6.04
CA VAL A 136 3.57 10.89 -5.10
C VAL A 136 3.88 10.41 -3.68
N HIS A 137 5.07 10.75 -3.23
CA HIS A 137 5.59 10.51 -1.88
C HIS A 137 6.02 11.85 -1.26
N PRO A 138 6.27 11.94 0.06
CA PRO A 138 5.93 10.97 1.12
C PRO A 138 4.41 10.86 1.35
N LEU A 139 3.92 9.76 1.96
CA LEU A 139 2.51 9.59 2.33
C LEU A 139 2.16 10.25 3.67
N ALA A 140 3.13 10.44 4.57
CA ALA A 140 2.94 11.15 5.83
C ALA A 140 2.41 12.55 5.57
N GLY A 141 1.38 12.95 6.34
CA GLY A 141 0.65 14.19 6.12
C GLY A 141 -0.34 14.17 4.96
N MET A 142 -0.41 13.12 4.13
CA MET A 142 -1.48 12.93 3.14
C MET A 142 -2.69 12.18 3.72
N PHE A 143 -2.50 11.44 4.82
CA PHE A 143 -3.54 10.72 5.54
C PHE A 143 -3.87 11.40 6.90
N GLU A 144 -5.12 11.29 7.36
CA GLU A 144 -5.52 11.72 8.70
C GLU A 144 -5.07 10.67 9.72
N GLU A 145 -4.07 11.01 10.52
CA GLU A 145 -3.52 10.15 11.57
C GLU A 145 -4.29 10.35 12.89
N SER A 146 -4.42 9.28 13.69
CA SER A 146 -5.02 9.34 15.02
C SER A 146 -4.04 9.83 16.10
N VAL A 147 -2.75 9.57 15.90
CA VAL A 147 -1.65 10.06 16.73
C VAL A 147 -0.49 10.52 15.84
N PRO A 148 0.31 11.51 16.26
CA PRO A 148 1.44 11.97 15.46
C PRO A 148 2.44 10.84 15.14
N GLY A 149 2.80 10.71 13.86
CA GLY A 149 3.77 9.72 13.41
C GLY A 149 3.22 8.30 13.39
N GLN A 150 1.90 8.11 13.38
CA GLN A 150 1.26 6.82 13.16
C GLN A 150 1.67 6.23 11.80
N LEU A 151 1.77 7.11 10.80
CA LEU A 151 2.32 6.83 9.48
C LEU A 151 3.71 7.46 9.37
N ILE A 152 4.73 6.66 9.06
CA ILE A 152 6.08 7.12 8.74
C ILE A 152 6.46 6.70 7.32
N ASP A 153 7.29 7.49 6.66
CA ASP A 153 7.85 7.15 5.36
C ASP A 153 9.32 6.76 5.50
N GLU A 154 9.71 5.70 4.81
CA GLU A 154 11.08 5.24 4.69
C GLU A 154 11.54 5.35 3.24
N ARG A 155 12.69 5.99 3.02
CA ARG A 155 13.23 6.16 1.67
C ARG A 155 14.25 5.06 1.42
N THR A 156 13.97 4.16 0.49
CA THR A 156 14.89 3.08 0.15
C THR A 156 15.69 3.42 -1.11
N HIS A 157 16.71 2.58 -1.39
CA HIS A 157 17.39 2.53 -2.66
C HIS A 157 17.28 1.12 -3.22
N ASN A 158 16.63 0.96 -4.36
CA ASN A 158 16.30 -0.35 -4.91
C ASN A 158 17.17 -0.68 -6.14
N PRO A 159 18.31 -1.39 -5.96
CA PRO A 159 19.32 -1.57 -6.99
C PRO A 159 18.94 -2.53 -8.12
N THR A 160 18.08 -3.51 -7.88
CA THR A 160 17.62 -4.45 -8.91
C THR A 160 16.50 -3.85 -9.75
N GLY A 161 15.72 -2.93 -9.16
CA GLY A 161 14.79 -2.07 -9.86
C GLY A 161 13.99 -1.20 -8.90
N PRO A 162 13.63 0.04 -9.28
CA PRO A 162 12.98 0.99 -8.36
C PRO A 162 11.66 0.48 -7.77
N HIS A 163 10.99 -0.44 -8.46
CA HIS A 163 9.71 -1.04 -8.05
C HIS A 163 9.83 -2.53 -7.65
N ALA A 164 11.03 -2.99 -7.27
CA ALA A 164 11.28 -4.36 -6.85
C ALA A 164 10.98 -4.51 -5.35
N ILE A 165 10.02 -5.38 -5.00
CA ILE A 165 9.63 -5.62 -3.59
C ILE A 165 10.75 -6.26 -2.78
N GLU A 166 11.57 -7.08 -3.44
CA GLU A 166 12.73 -7.74 -2.83
C GLU A 166 13.73 -6.71 -2.29
N ASP A 167 13.97 -5.62 -3.03
CA ASP A 167 14.86 -4.56 -2.59
C ASP A 167 14.26 -3.75 -1.43
N TYR A 168 12.97 -3.41 -1.53
CA TYR A 168 12.25 -2.75 -0.43
C TYR A 168 12.33 -3.56 0.87
N LEU A 169 12.16 -4.89 0.78
CA LEU A 169 12.20 -5.78 1.96
C LEU A 169 13.61 -6.16 2.40
N ALA A 170 14.63 -5.94 1.55
CA ALA A 170 16.04 -6.12 1.91
C ALA A 170 16.59 -4.91 2.68
N ASP A 171 15.96 -3.74 2.55
CA ASP A 171 16.33 -2.54 3.29
C ASP A 171 16.14 -2.75 4.81
N PRO A 172 17.21 -2.62 5.62
CA PRO A 172 17.12 -2.81 7.07
C PRO A 172 16.09 -1.92 7.76
N ASP A 173 15.88 -0.68 7.26
CA ASP A 173 14.95 0.27 7.86
C ASP A 173 13.48 -0.13 7.59
N VAL A 174 13.23 -1.03 6.63
CA VAL A 174 11.94 -1.67 6.39
C VAL A 174 11.85 -3.04 7.08
N ALA A 175 12.88 -3.87 6.94
CA ALA A 175 12.89 -5.26 7.40
C ALA A 175 12.88 -5.38 8.94
N VAL A 176 13.64 -4.53 9.62
CA VAL A 176 13.77 -4.59 11.09
C VAL A 176 12.44 -4.26 11.79
N PRO A 177 11.70 -3.19 11.43
CA PRO A 177 10.37 -2.96 11.97
C PRO A 177 9.39 -4.10 11.75
N ILE A 178 9.38 -4.72 10.55
CA ILE A 178 8.55 -5.90 10.26
C ILE A 178 8.91 -7.05 11.20
N SER A 179 10.21 -7.36 11.33
CA SER A 179 10.70 -8.44 12.19
C SER A 179 10.29 -8.23 13.66
N ARG A 180 10.41 -7.00 14.17
CA ARG A 180 9.96 -6.64 15.53
C ARG A 180 8.46 -6.84 15.70
N ALA A 181 7.66 -6.37 14.74
CA ALA A 181 6.20 -6.49 14.79
C ALA A 181 5.70 -7.95 14.74
N LEU A 182 6.52 -8.89 14.24
CA LEU A 182 6.23 -10.33 14.24
C LEU A 182 6.60 -11.04 15.56
N GLN A 183 7.39 -10.41 16.43
CA GLN A 183 7.85 -10.98 17.71
C GLN A 183 7.01 -10.55 18.92
N GLU A 184 6.11 -9.57 18.75
CA GLU A 184 5.19 -9.00 19.75
C GLU A 184 3.79 -9.65 19.76
#